data_AF-A0A0R3NXL8-F1
#
_entry.id   AF-A0A0R3NXL8-F1
#
_cell.length_a   1.000
_cell.length_b   1.000
_cell.length_c   1.000
_cell.angle_alpha   90.00
_cell.angle_beta   90.00
_cell.angle_gamma   90.00
#
_symmetry.space_group_name_H-M   'P 1'
#
loop_
_entity.id
_entity.type
_entity.pdbx_description
1 polymer ?
#
loop_
_entity_poly.entity_id
_entity_poly.type
_entity_poly.pdbx_seq_one_letter_code
_entity_poly.pdbx_strand_id
1 'polypeptide(L)'
;MLTFFFRHRNVQCGTLQCKDGERQPVNDGIDQLYSRTIISIKGQEYECKATSGQVGSNNYPEHGLVKDGTPCGDNLICLNQTCVSLFPHVDQTKCPTNKQGQECSEHGVCTNTNRCFCDMGWGGTDCSSVVLLTTALPTEALPTPENTIKMEKKETPYGKRRA
;
A
#
# COMPACT_ATOMS: atom_id res chain seq x y z
N MET A 1 -24.96 27.07 -5.62
CA MET A 1 -23.66 27.24 -4.93
C MET A 1 -23.61 26.21 -3.82
N LEU A 2 -22.95 25.07 -4.02
CA LEU A 2 -22.79 24.08 -2.94
C LEU A 2 -21.82 24.68 -1.91
N THR A 3 -22.36 25.16 -0.81
CA THR A 3 -21.58 25.60 0.35
C THR A 3 -21.15 24.34 1.10
N PHE A 4 -20.05 23.74 0.68
CA PHE A 4 -19.43 22.69 1.47
C PHE A 4 -18.85 23.33 2.74
N PHE A 5 -19.47 23.05 3.90
CA PHE A 5 -18.95 23.45 5.21
C PHE A 5 -17.71 22.62 5.57
N PHE A 6 -16.58 22.89 4.90
CA PHE A 6 -15.29 22.36 5.33
C PHE A 6 -14.53 23.43 6.11
N ARG A 7 -14.08 23.09 7.31
CA ARG A 7 -13.04 23.85 7.98
C ARG A 7 -11.79 23.73 7.11
N HIS A 8 -11.21 24.85 6.67
CA HIS A 8 -10.08 24.88 5.72
C HIS A 8 -8.93 23.95 6.12
N ARG A 9 -8.67 23.80 7.43
CA ARG A 9 -7.64 22.89 7.96
C ARG A 9 -7.91 21.40 7.76
N ASN A 10 -9.17 20.99 7.62
CA ASN A 10 -9.57 19.58 7.51
C ASN A 10 -10.01 19.19 6.09
N VAL A 11 -9.90 20.09 5.10
CA VAL A 11 -10.38 19.86 3.73
C VAL A 11 -9.74 18.63 3.08
N GLN A 12 -8.52 18.27 3.50
CA GLN A 12 -7.78 17.11 3.01
C GLN A 12 -8.11 15.80 3.74
N CYS A 13 -8.95 15.83 4.78
CA CYS A 13 -9.35 14.65 5.57
C CYS A 13 -10.84 14.32 5.44
N GLY A 14 -11.54 14.98 4.51
CA GLY A 14 -12.97 14.76 4.24
C GLY A 14 -13.20 13.66 3.22
N THR A 15 -14.11 13.92 2.28
CA THR A 15 -14.43 13.01 1.18
C THR A 15 -13.27 12.89 0.20
N LEU A 16 -12.87 11.67 -0.12
CA LEU A 16 -11.89 11.36 -1.14
C LEU A 16 -12.44 11.69 -2.53
N GLN A 17 -11.67 12.44 -3.31
CA GLN A 17 -12.03 12.87 -4.67
C GLN A 17 -10.97 12.39 -5.66
N CYS A 18 -11.39 11.72 -6.73
CA CYS A 18 -10.53 11.21 -7.79
C CYS A 18 -10.80 11.96 -9.11
N LYS A 19 -9.75 12.23 -9.91
CA LYS A 19 -9.91 12.89 -11.22
C LYS A 19 -10.03 11.89 -12.38
N ASP A 20 -9.16 10.89 -12.37
CA ASP A 20 -8.99 9.94 -13.48
C ASP A 20 -9.63 8.56 -13.16
N GLY A 21 -9.36 7.57 -14.01
CA GLY A 21 -9.85 6.20 -13.86
C GLY A 21 -11.13 5.91 -14.65
N GLU A 22 -11.68 4.72 -14.44
CA GLU A 22 -12.87 4.25 -15.15
C GLU A 22 -14.12 5.10 -14.83
N ARG A 23 -15.11 5.08 -15.72
CA ARG A 23 -16.37 5.83 -15.55
C ARG A 23 -17.25 5.26 -14.44
N GLN A 24 -17.12 3.97 -14.14
CA GLN A 24 -17.86 3.26 -13.11
C GLN A 24 -16.90 2.59 -12.12
N PRO A 25 -17.30 2.46 -10.84
CA PRO A 25 -16.52 1.74 -9.85
C PRO A 25 -16.37 0.26 -10.24
N VAL A 26 -15.25 -0.35 -9.89
CA VAL A 26 -14.94 -1.77 -10.19
C VAL A 26 -15.84 -2.74 -9.40
N ASN A 27 -16.41 -2.27 -8.29
CA ASN A 27 -17.24 -3.09 -7.41
C ASN A 27 -18.73 -2.93 -7.76
N ASP A 28 -19.36 -4.04 -8.12
CA ASP A 28 -20.80 -4.11 -8.38
C ASP A 28 -21.61 -3.67 -7.14
N GLY A 29 -22.58 -2.78 -7.34
CA GLY A 29 -23.48 -2.30 -6.28
C GLY A 29 -23.11 -0.96 -5.63
N ILE A 30 -22.03 -0.30 -6.05
CA ILE A 30 -21.63 1.06 -5.58
C ILE A 30 -22.15 2.16 -6.52
N ASP A 31 -22.81 1.83 -7.63
CA ASP A 31 -23.29 2.81 -8.61
C ASP A 31 -24.21 3.89 -8.01
N GLN A 32 -25.02 3.54 -7.01
CA GLN A 32 -25.90 4.49 -6.31
C GLN A 32 -25.15 5.41 -5.32
N LEU A 33 -23.93 5.04 -4.94
CA LEU A 33 -23.07 5.75 -4.00
C LEU A 33 -21.97 6.54 -4.72
N TYR A 34 -21.87 6.42 -6.05
CA TYR A 34 -20.93 7.10 -6.91
C TYR A 34 -21.47 8.47 -7.35
N SER A 35 -20.66 9.51 -7.18
CA SER A 35 -20.97 10.89 -7.57
C SER A 35 -19.89 11.42 -8.50
N ARG A 36 -20.33 12.08 -9.57
CA ARG A 36 -19.47 12.73 -10.57
C ARG A 36 -19.81 14.22 -10.62
N THR A 37 -18.82 15.06 -10.39
CA THR A 37 -18.93 16.53 -10.40
C THR A 37 -17.95 17.10 -11.42
N ILE A 38 -18.40 18.03 -12.26
CA ILE A 38 -17.50 18.78 -13.15
C ILE A 38 -17.32 20.17 -12.55
N ILE A 39 -16.06 20.59 -12.35
CA ILE A 39 -15.70 21.92 -11.86
C ILE A 39 -14.82 22.62 -12.90
N SER A 40 -14.92 23.94 -12.99
CA SER A 40 -14.05 24.75 -13.86
C SER A 40 -13.13 25.63 -13.03
N ILE A 41 -11.82 25.48 -13.23
CA ILE A 41 -10.78 26.27 -12.54
C ILE A 41 -9.96 26.97 -13.61
N LYS A 42 -9.96 28.32 -13.61
CA LYS A 42 -9.23 29.14 -14.60
C LYS A 42 -9.54 28.78 -16.06
N GLY A 43 -10.79 28.40 -16.35
CA GLY A 43 -11.24 28.03 -17.69
C GLY A 43 -10.93 26.59 -18.12
N GLN A 44 -10.29 25.80 -17.26
CA GLN A 44 -10.08 24.37 -17.48
C GLN A 44 -11.09 23.54 -16.69
N GLU A 45 -11.74 22.60 -17.35
CA GLU A 45 -12.68 21.67 -16.72
C GLU A 45 -11.96 20.49 -16.07
N TYR A 46 -12.40 20.14 -14.87
CA TYR A 46 -11.94 19.00 -14.10
C TYR A 46 -13.15 18.15 -13.75
N GLU A 47 -13.07 16.87 -14.08
CA GLU A 47 -14.00 15.87 -13.60
C GLU A 47 -13.51 15.36 -12.24
N CYS A 48 -14.36 15.41 -11.23
CA CYS A 48 -14.12 14.88 -9.90
C CYS A 48 -15.13 13.78 -9.61
N LYS A 49 -14.64 12.67 -9.07
CA LYS A 49 -15.39 11.46 -8.78
C LYS A 49 -15.24 11.11 -7.32
N ALA A 50 -16.33 10.79 -6.64
CA ALA A 50 -16.32 10.35 -5.26
C ALA A 50 -17.31 9.20 -5.06
N THR A 51 -17.00 8.30 -4.15
CA THR A 51 -17.96 7.35 -3.61
C THR A 51 -18.37 7.84 -2.22
N SER A 52 -19.60 7.61 -1.79
CA SER A 52 -20.06 8.01 -0.46
C SER A 52 -20.98 6.94 0.12
N GLY A 53 -20.72 6.47 1.34
CA GLY A 53 -21.65 5.64 2.09
C GLY A 53 -21.12 4.26 2.46
N GLN A 54 -21.92 3.53 3.22
CA GLN A 54 -21.65 2.15 3.60
C GLN A 54 -22.15 1.21 2.50
N VAL A 55 -21.24 0.50 1.84
CA VAL A 55 -21.60 -0.64 1.01
C VAL A 55 -22.13 -1.72 1.96
N GLY A 56 -23.34 -2.21 1.69
CA GLY A 56 -24.11 -3.03 2.62
C GLY A 56 -23.33 -4.16 3.31
N SER A 57 -23.71 -4.41 4.56
CA SER A 57 -23.21 -5.43 5.50
C SER A 57 -21.88 -5.10 6.19
N ASN A 58 -21.95 -4.27 7.24
CA ASN A 58 -21.23 -4.31 8.53
C ASN A 58 -19.72 -4.63 8.61
N ASN A 59 -18.99 -4.80 7.51
CA ASN A 59 -17.59 -5.24 7.48
C ASN A 59 -16.71 -4.49 6.47
N TYR A 60 -17.27 -3.54 5.69
CA TYR A 60 -16.50 -2.77 4.72
C TYR A 60 -16.35 -1.32 5.21
N PRO A 61 -15.11 -0.85 5.48
CA PRO A 61 -14.86 0.43 6.14
C PRO A 61 -15.29 1.60 5.27
N GLU A 62 -16.23 2.41 5.75
CA GLU A 62 -16.76 3.65 5.13
C GLU A 62 -16.00 4.13 3.88
N HIS A 63 -16.47 3.69 2.70
CA HIS A 63 -15.80 3.98 1.44
C HIS A 63 -16.11 5.41 1.04
N GLY A 64 -15.06 6.17 0.71
CA GLY A 64 -15.22 7.54 0.25
C GLY A 64 -14.68 8.61 1.17
N LEU A 65 -14.17 8.26 2.35
CA LEU A 65 -13.43 9.19 3.20
C LEU A 65 -11.92 8.96 3.06
N VAL A 66 -11.16 10.02 3.28
CA VAL A 66 -9.71 9.92 3.39
C VAL A 66 -9.36 9.08 4.62
N LYS A 67 -8.49 8.09 4.44
CA LYS A 67 -8.13 7.13 5.48
C LYS A 67 -7.26 7.78 6.55
N ASP A 68 -7.40 7.29 7.77
CA ASP A 68 -6.52 7.64 8.87
C ASP A 68 -5.05 7.35 8.53
N GLY A 69 -4.15 8.24 8.96
CA GLY A 69 -2.72 8.21 8.62
C GLY A 69 -2.35 8.87 7.29
N THR A 70 -3.33 9.26 6.46
CA THR A 70 -3.04 9.97 5.19
C THR A 70 -2.44 11.34 5.48
N PRO A 71 -1.34 11.75 4.81
CA PRO A 71 -0.73 13.07 5.02
C PRO A 71 -1.68 14.18 4.56
N CYS A 72 -1.83 15.21 5.41
CA CYS A 72 -2.65 16.40 5.15
C CYS A 72 -1.87 17.72 5.32
N GLY A 73 -0.54 17.64 5.31
CA GLY A 73 0.36 18.78 5.46
C GLY A 73 1.69 18.36 6.08
N ASP A 74 2.58 19.33 6.25
CA ASP A 74 3.90 19.09 6.83
C ASP A 74 3.78 18.62 8.28
N ASN A 75 4.22 17.39 8.56
CA ASN A 75 4.08 16.72 9.86
C ASN A 75 2.63 16.61 10.35
N LEU A 76 1.65 16.57 9.45
CA LEU A 76 0.24 16.42 9.77
C LEU A 76 -0.37 15.20 9.06
N ILE A 77 -1.26 14.50 9.76
CA ILE A 77 -2.01 13.35 9.25
C ILE A 77 -3.51 13.48 9.54
N CYS A 78 -4.31 12.81 8.72
CA CYS A 78 -5.73 12.63 8.99
C CYS A 78 -5.94 11.61 10.10
N LEU A 79 -6.70 11.98 11.13
CA LEU A 79 -7.26 11.08 12.13
C LEU A 79 -8.69 11.51 12.44
N ASN A 80 -9.66 10.60 12.31
CA ASN A 80 -11.08 10.89 12.53
C ASN A 80 -11.52 12.17 11.79
N GLN A 81 -11.24 12.22 10.47
CA GLN A 81 -11.58 13.33 9.57
C GLN A 81 -11.00 14.70 9.98
N THR A 82 -9.97 14.69 10.83
CA THR A 82 -9.29 15.89 11.32
C THR A 82 -7.81 15.83 10.97
N CYS A 83 -7.27 16.94 10.47
CA CYS A 83 -5.84 17.06 10.20
C CYS A 83 -5.11 17.42 11.49
N VAL A 84 -4.38 16.46 12.07
CA VAL A 84 -3.72 16.54 13.37
C VAL A 84 -2.21 16.32 13.24
N SER A 85 -1.47 16.63 14.31
CA SER A 85 -0.02 16.45 14.38
C SER A 85 0.37 14.98 14.31
N LEU A 86 1.40 14.66 13.54
CA LEU A 86 1.98 13.32 13.44
C LEU A 86 2.71 12.89 14.73
N PHE A 87 3.32 13.84 15.46
CA PHE A 87 4.21 13.57 16.60
C PHE A 87 3.64 12.66 17.72
N PRO A 88 2.38 12.83 18.20
CA PRO A 88 1.83 11.96 19.22
C PRO A 88 1.48 10.54 18.74
N HIS A 89 1.53 10.29 17.43
CA HIS A 89 1.10 9.03 16.81
C HIS A 89 2.24 8.25 16.15
N VAL A 90 3.46 8.77 16.20
CA VAL A 90 4.66 8.07 15.73
C VAL A 90 5.51 7.74 16.94
N ASP A 91 5.57 6.45 17.26
CA ASP A 91 6.60 5.95 18.15
C ASP A 91 7.95 6.18 17.48
N GLN A 92 8.76 7.05 18.07
CA GLN A 92 10.16 7.28 17.66
C GLN A 92 11.05 6.11 18.10
N THR A 93 10.56 4.88 18.01
CA THR A 93 11.41 3.71 18.23
C THR A 93 12.36 3.59 17.05
N LYS A 94 13.58 4.05 17.28
CA LYS A 94 14.65 4.04 16.28
C LYS A 94 15.16 2.62 16.11
N CYS A 95 15.49 2.25 14.88
CA CYS A 95 16.23 1.01 14.67
C CYS A 95 17.65 1.11 15.28
N PRO A 96 18.33 -0.04 15.48
CA PRO A 96 19.72 -0.07 15.90
C PRO A 96 20.58 0.82 14.99
N THR A 97 21.45 1.62 15.61
CA THR A 97 22.37 2.52 14.93
C THR A 97 23.80 2.12 15.24
N ASN A 98 24.72 2.35 14.30
CA ASN A 98 26.14 2.14 14.54
C ASN A 98 26.74 3.25 15.44
N LYS A 99 28.04 3.18 15.70
CA LYS A 99 28.76 4.17 16.53
C LYS A 99 28.75 5.60 15.94
N GLN A 100 28.44 5.74 14.65
CA GLN A 100 28.35 7.00 13.91
C GLN A 100 26.91 7.54 13.86
N GLY A 101 25.93 6.84 14.45
CA GLY A 101 24.53 7.24 14.46
C GLY A 101 23.78 6.91 13.17
N GLN A 102 24.34 6.07 12.30
CA GLN A 102 23.70 5.63 11.06
C GLN A 102 22.74 4.48 11.36
N GLU A 103 21.46 4.66 11.01
CA GLU A 103 20.43 3.64 11.18
C GLU A 103 20.72 2.44 10.28
N CYS A 104 20.73 1.24 10.87
CA CYS A 104 21.11 0.00 10.18
C CYS A 104 22.45 0.10 9.44
N SER A 105 23.39 0.92 9.95
CA SER A 105 24.71 1.17 9.35
C SER A 105 24.69 1.57 7.87
N GLU A 106 23.56 2.08 7.34
CA GLU A 106 23.35 2.27 5.89
C GLU A 106 23.50 0.98 5.04
N HIS A 107 23.38 -0.18 5.68
CA HIS A 107 23.49 -1.51 5.08
C HIS A 107 22.23 -2.34 5.33
N GLY A 108 21.08 -1.68 5.44
CA GLY A 108 19.81 -2.33 5.64
C GLY A 108 18.64 -1.37 5.79
N VAL A 109 17.45 -1.94 5.89
CA VAL A 109 16.18 -1.20 6.03
C VAL A 109 15.59 -1.47 7.40
N CYS A 110 15.16 -0.41 8.09
CA CYS A 110 14.46 -0.53 9.36
C CYS A 110 13.05 -1.11 9.15
N THR A 111 12.73 -2.21 9.85
CA THR A 111 11.40 -2.83 9.80
C THR A 111 10.47 -2.25 10.86
N ASN A 112 9.17 -2.47 10.70
CA ASN A 112 8.12 -2.06 11.66
C ASN A 112 8.22 -2.75 13.04
N THR A 113 9.16 -3.68 13.22
CA THR A 113 9.46 -4.32 14.51
C THR A 113 10.74 -3.81 15.15
N ASN A 114 11.26 -2.68 14.66
CA ASN A 114 12.50 -2.02 15.11
C ASN A 114 13.73 -2.92 14.97
N ARG A 115 13.77 -3.70 13.89
CA ARG A 115 14.89 -4.56 13.51
C ARG A 115 15.40 -4.14 12.15
N CYS A 116 16.71 -4.21 11.96
CA CYS A 116 17.33 -3.98 10.66
C CYS A 116 17.24 -5.23 9.80
N PHE A 117 16.69 -5.08 8.60
CA PHE A 117 16.80 -6.07 7.53
C PHE A 117 18.03 -5.74 6.70
N CYS A 118 19.10 -6.53 6.86
CA CYS A 118 20.40 -6.22 6.27
C CYS A 118 20.49 -6.59 4.78
N ASP A 119 21.27 -5.79 4.06
CA ASP A 119 21.63 -6.07 2.67
C ASP A 119 22.51 -7.32 2.56
N MET A 120 22.57 -7.89 1.36
CA MET A 120 23.34 -9.10 1.12
C MET A 120 24.83 -8.90 1.48
N GLY A 121 25.37 -9.80 2.30
CA GLY A 121 26.75 -9.70 2.79
C GLY A 121 26.90 -8.88 4.08
N TRP A 122 25.81 -8.38 4.65
CA TRP A 122 25.78 -7.66 5.93
C TRP A 122 24.92 -8.39 6.96
N GLY A 123 25.24 -8.21 8.23
CA GLY A 123 24.57 -8.86 9.34
C GLY A 123 24.87 -8.18 10.67
N GLY A 124 24.38 -8.79 11.75
CA GLY A 124 24.34 -8.16 13.08
C GLY A 124 23.07 -7.36 13.28
N THR A 125 22.85 -6.86 14.50
CA THR A 125 21.60 -6.16 14.85
C THR A 125 21.44 -4.81 14.16
N ASP A 126 22.57 -4.18 13.82
CA ASP A 126 22.68 -2.87 13.16
C ASP A 126 23.28 -2.97 11.75
N CYS A 127 23.39 -4.18 11.18
CA CYS A 127 24.02 -4.43 9.88
C CYS A 127 25.47 -3.94 9.76
N SER A 128 26.21 -3.82 10.87
CA SER A 128 27.61 -3.36 10.87
C SER A 128 28.63 -4.47 10.55
N SER A 129 28.24 -5.74 10.63
CA SER A 129 29.14 -6.87 10.42
C SER A 129 29.04 -7.40 9.00
N VAL A 130 30.19 -7.60 8.36
CA VAL A 130 30.26 -8.24 7.05
C VAL A 130 30.08 -9.75 7.26
N VAL A 131 29.03 -10.30 6.67
CA VAL A 131 28.80 -11.73 6.62
C VAL A 131 29.40 -12.23 5.31
N LEU A 132 30.43 -13.07 5.41
CA LEU A 132 30.91 -13.78 4.23
C LEU A 132 29.74 -14.62 3.70
N LEU A 133 29.29 -14.29 2.49
CA LEU A 133 28.45 -15.17 1.71
C LEU A 133 29.34 -16.36 1.33
N THR A 134 29.57 -17.28 2.26
CA THR A 134 29.93 -18.63 1.87
C THR A 134 28.69 -19.11 1.14
N THR A 135 28.72 -19.02 -0.20
CA THR A 135 28.13 -20.06 -1.02
C THR A 135 28.55 -21.35 -0.36
N ALA A 136 27.64 -21.99 0.39
CA ALA A 136 27.73 -23.41 0.54
C ALA A 136 27.90 -23.92 -0.89
N LEU A 137 28.99 -24.64 -1.16
CA LEU A 137 29.06 -25.50 -2.34
C LEU A 137 27.70 -26.18 -2.48
N PRO A 138 27.18 -26.40 -3.70
CA PRO A 138 25.95 -27.16 -3.86
C PRO A 138 26.14 -28.50 -3.17
N THR A 139 25.60 -28.63 -1.95
CA THR A 139 25.54 -29.90 -1.25
C THR A 139 24.66 -30.77 -2.13
N GLU A 140 25.28 -31.78 -2.73
CA GLU A 140 24.58 -32.85 -3.42
C GLU A 140 23.36 -33.23 -2.59
N ALA A 141 22.19 -33.16 -3.23
CA ALA A 141 20.94 -33.57 -2.62
C ALA A 141 21.09 -35.02 -2.14
N LEU A 142 21.07 -35.23 -0.82
CA LEU A 142 20.86 -36.56 -0.26
C LEU A 142 19.45 -37.03 -0.66
N PRO A 143 19.29 -38.27 -1.16
CA PRO A 143 18.09 -38.68 -1.88
C PRO A 143 16.88 -38.75 -0.97
N THR A 144 15.82 -38.01 -1.33
CA THR A 144 14.47 -38.27 -0.82
C THR A 144 13.83 -39.39 -1.67
N PRO A 145 13.12 -40.34 -1.03
CA PRO A 145 12.57 -41.50 -1.72
C PRO A 145 11.50 -41.08 -2.73
N GLU A 146 11.64 -41.58 -3.95
CA GLU A 146 10.70 -41.40 -5.05
C GLU A 146 9.29 -41.89 -4.65
N ASN A 147 8.35 -40.95 -4.55
CA ASN A 147 6.93 -41.28 -4.70
C ASN A 147 6.50 -40.79 -6.09
N THR A 148 6.49 -41.73 -7.02
CA THR A 148 6.17 -41.54 -8.44
C THR A 148 4.67 -41.31 -8.63
N ILE A 149 4.25 -40.06 -8.75
CA ILE A 149 2.95 -39.73 -9.37
C ILE A 149 3.23 -39.36 -10.83
N LYS A 150 3.01 -40.31 -11.74
CA LYS A 150 3.02 -40.06 -13.19
C LYS A 150 1.82 -39.17 -13.55
N MET A 151 2.08 -37.93 -13.94
CA MET A 151 1.09 -37.12 -14.64
C MET A 151 1.24 -37.35 -16.15
N GLU A 152 0.33 -38.13 -16.73
CA GLU A 152 0.22 -38.32 -18.17
C GLU A 152 -0.52 -37.13 -18.79
N LYS A 153 0.08 -36.50 -19.81
CA LYS A 153 -0.50 -35.37 -20.53
C LYS A 153 -1.65 -35.85 -21.40
N LYS A 154 -2.89 -35.52 -21.01
CA LYS A 154 -4.06 -35.70 -21.86
C LYS A 154 -4.22 -34.48 -22.76
N GLU A 155 -3.89 -34.60 -24.04
CA GLU A 155 -4.16 -33.57 -25.05
C GLU A 155 -5.59 -33.72 -25.58
N THR A 156 -6.37 -32.64 -25.56
CA THR A 156 -7.65 -32.52 -26.25
C THR A 156 -7.45 -31.74 -27.56
N PRO A 157 -7.84 -32.29 -28.73
CA PRO A 157 -7.69 -31.59 -30.00
C PRO A 157 -8.95 -30.75 -30.28
N TYR A 158 -8.85 -29.43 -30.23
CA TYR A 158 -9.83 -28.57 -30.90
C TYR A 158 -9.17 -27.36 -31.55
N GLY A 159 -9.20 -27.34 -32.88
CA GLY A 159 -8.64 -26.26 -33.67
C GLY A 159 -8.68 -26.51 -35.19
N LYS A 160 -9.84 -26.88 -35.75
CA LYS A 160 -10.07 -26.76 -37.20
C LYS A 160 -10.79 -25.44 -37.50
N ARG A 161 -10.03 -24.47 -37.99
CA ARG A 161 -10.53 -23.31 -38.76
C ARG A 161 -11.23 -23.82 -40.02
N ARG A 162 -12.42 -23.31 -40.31
CA ARG A 162 -13.00 -23.33 -41.66
C ARG A 162 -13.10 -21.88 -42.15
N ALA A 163 -12.56 -21.68 -43.33
CA ALA A 163 -12.94 -20.60 -44.24
C ALA A 163 -14.34 -20.86 -44.79
#